data_AF-A0A352AG00-F1
#
_entry.id   AF-A0A352AG00-F1
#
_cell.length_a   1.000
_cell.length_b   1.000
_cell.length_c   1.000
_cell.angle_alpha   90.00
_cell.angle_beta   90.00
_cell.angle_gamma   90.00
#
_symmetry.space_group_name_H-M   'P 1'
#
loop_
_entity.id
_entity.type
_entity.pdbx_description
1 polymer ?
#
loop_
_entity_poly.entity_id
_entity_poly.type
_entity_poly.pdbx_seq_one_letter_code
_entity_poly.pdbx_strand_id
1 'polypeptide(L)'
;MCLSPVNEAAVKVLTEFGTSEWENSVEEFREEFGVLASRLERVRNQDKLPVLLPDGTYLELSQGQHNVIQKAIIEEFLPRHAPGSEVLYLGDTSKKILIRKDEKIKELGLPGIEHDLLPDVIAYNEVNNWLLFIEAVYSSNPISKLRHLNLEEFTKNCKPSPVFVSAFLNRQAFREWCLEISWETEVWLVESPDHLIHFDGSKFFGSYRERR
;
A
#
# COMPACT_ATOMS: atom_id res chain seq x y z
N MET A 1 -39.83 9.95 1.61
CA MET A 1 -39.39 10.84 0.52
C MET A 1 -38.66 12.01 1.16
N CYS A 2 -37.33 11.99 1.17
CA CYS A 2 -36.53 13.16 1.55
C CYS A 2 -35.78 13.59 0.30
N LEU A 3 -36.32 14.58 -0.41
CA LEU A 3 -35.57 15.32 -1.41
C LEU A 3 -34.60 16.22 -0.64
N SER A 4 -33.30 16.01 -0.82
CA SER A 4 -32.28 16.97 -0.41
C SER A 4 -32.53 18.27 -1.16
N PRO A 5 -32.76 19.42 -0.51
CA PRO A 5 -32.92 20.67 -1.23
C PRO A 5 -31.58 21.08 -1.83
N VAL A 6 -31.60 21.46 -3.11
CA VAL A 6 -30.46 22.08 -3.79
C VAL A 6 -30.21 23.44 -3.12
N ASN A 7 -28.93 23.78 -2.90
CA ASN A 7 -28.51 25.05 -2.32
C ASN A 7 -29.09 26.24 -3.12
N GLU A 8 -29.72 27.21 -2.44
CA GLU A 8 -30.33 28.39 -3.05
C GLU A 8 -29.36 29.19 -3.91
N ALA A 9 -28.09 29.28 -3.53
CA ALA A 9 -27.05 29.92 -4.34
C ALA A 9 -26.78 29.18 -5.65
N ALA A 10 -26.87 27.84 -5.65
CA ALA A 10 -26.75 27.04 -6.87
C ALA A 10 -28.01 27.13 -7.74
N VAL A 11 -29.19 27.26 -7.13
CA VAL A 11 -30.44 27.51 -7.84
C VAL A 11 -30.36 28.84 -8.60
N LYS A 12 -29.86 29.91 -7.98
CA LYS A 12 -29.67 31.23 -8.61
C LYS A 12 -28.82 31.14 -9.88
N VAL A 13 -27.64 30.51 -9.79
CA VAL A 13 -26.74 30.32 -10.94
C VAL A 13 -27.41 29.54 -12.07
N LEU A 14 -28.18 28.50 -11.74
CA LEU A 14 -28.87 27.67 -12.73
C LEU A 14 -30.03 28.41 -13.39
N THR A 15 -30.75 29.25 -12.63
CA THR A 15 -31.89 30.02 -13.16
C THR A 15 -31.49 31.19 -14.06
N GLU A 16 -30.28 31.71 -13.88
CA GLU A 16 -29.78 32.86 -14.65
C GLU A 16 -28.99 32.44 -15.90
N PHE A 17 -28.81 31.14 -16.14
CA PHE A 17 -28.08 30.60 -17.29
C PHE A 17 -28.59 31.17 -18.62
N GLY A 18 -27.69 31.80 -19.38
CA GLY A 18 -27.99 32.40 -20.69
C GLY A 18 -28.46 33.85 -20.65
N THR A 19 -28.51 34.49 -19.47
CA THR A 19 -28.79 35.92 -19.30
C THR A 19 -27.51 36.75 -19.12
N SER A 20 -27.62 38.08 -19.17
CA SER A 20 -26.48 38.99 -18.91
C SER A 20 -25.96 38.92 -17.48
N GLU A 21 -26.78 38.44 -16.53
CA GLU A 21 -26.43 38.37 -15.11
C GLU A 21 -25.74 37.06 -14.71
N TRP A 22 -25.68 36.09 -15.64
CA TRP A 22 -25.17 34.76 -15.35
C TRP A 22 -23.71 34.75 -14.88
N GLU A 23 -22.85 35.54 -15.51
CA GLU A 23 -21.43 35.61 -15.14
C GLU A 23 -21.23 36.20 -13.75
N ASN A 24 -22.04 37.21 -13.39
CA ASN A 24 -22.02 37.79 -12.04
C ASN A 24 -22.47 36.79 -10.97
N SER A 25 -23.53 36.00 -11.20
CA SER A 25 -23.96 35.01 -10.21
C SER A 25 -23.02 33.81 -10.09
N VAL A 26 -22.35 33.42 -11.17
CA VAL A 26 -21.27 32.43 -11.11
C VAL A 26 -20.09 32.95 -10.28
N GLU A 27 -19.74 34.23 -10.40
CA GLU A 27 -18.67 34.85 -9.62
C GLU A 27 -19.04 34.95 -8.13
N GLU A 28 -20.23 35.46 -7.79
CA GLU A 28 -20.75 35.47 -6.42
C GLU A 28 -20.77 34.06 -5.80
N PHE A 29 -21.24 33.05 -6.55
CA PHE A 29 -21.24 31.65 -6.09
C PHE A 29 -19.82 31.12 -5.83
N ARG A 30 -18.85 31.51 -6.67
CA ARG A 30 -17.43 31.14 -6.49
C ARG A 30 -16.78 31.86 -5.33
N GLU A 31 -17.17 33.09 -5.02
CA GLU A 31 -16.68 33.81 -3.85
C GLU A 31 -17.22 33.20 -2.55
N GLU A 32 -18.50 32.86 -2.52
CA GLU A 32 -19.17 32.30 -1.34
C GLU A 32 -18.76 30.84 -1.08
N PHE A 33 -18.74 29.99 -2.12
CA PHE A 33 -18.48 28.55 -1.97
C PHE A 33 -17.06 28.13 -2.39
N GLY A 34 -16.25 29.04 -2.91
CA GLY A 34 -14.94 28.74 -3.48
C GLY A 34 -15.04 27.98 -4.82
N VAL A 35 -13.92 27.87 -5.52
CA VAL A 35 -13.79 26.91 -6.63
C VAL A 35 -13.58 25.52 -6.04
N LEU A 36 -14.52 24.61 -6.32
CA LEU A 36 -14.50 23.24 -5.80
C LEU A 36 -13.17 22.53 -6.10
N ALA A 37 -12.59 22.78 -7.28
CA ALA A 37 -11.28 22.25 -7.67
C ALA A 37 -10.15 22.70 -6.72
N SER A 38 -10.12 23.98 -6.31
CA SER A 38 -9.10 24.49 -5.38
C SER A 38 -9.32 24.03 -3.95
N ARG A 39 -10.58 23.86 -3.50
CA ARG A 39 -10.87 23.20 -2.21
C ARG A 39 -10.43 21.74 -2.21
N LEU A 40 -10.70 21.02 -3.30
CA LEU A 40 -10.24 19.63 -3.49
C LEU A 40 -8.72 19.52 -3.56
N GLU A 41 -8.03 20.42 -4.26
CA GLU A 41 -6.56 20.47 -4.31
C GLU A 41 -5.91 20.85 -2.96
N ARG A 42 -6.53 21.77 -2.22
CA ARG A 42 -6.03 22.22 -0.91
C ARG A 42 -6.23 21.17 0.20
N VAL A 43 -7.32 20.40 0.14
CA VAL A 43 -7.52 19.19 0.96
C VAL A 43 -6.49 18.11 0.57
N ARG A 44 -6.33 17.83 -0.73
CA ARG A 44 -5.34 16.86 -1.25
C ARG A 44 -3.88 17.11 -0.84
N ASN A 45 -3.49 18.38 -0.64
CA ASN A 45 -2.14 18.73 -0.18
C ASN A 45 -1.95 18.66 1.34
N GLN A 46 -3.03 18.62 2.13
CA GLN A 46 -2.97 18.35 3.58
C GLN A 46 -3.00 16.84 3.91
N ASP A 47 -3.36 16.00 2.94
CA ASP A 47 -3.60 14.55 3.07
C ASP A 47 -2.44 13.68 2.53
N LYS A 48 -1.19 14.05 2.83
CA LYS A 48 -0.01 13.28 2.40
C LYS A 48 0.70 12.66 3.59
N LEU A 49 1.10 11.40 3.43
CA LEU A 49 1.80 10.62 4.44
C LEU A 49 3.28 10.50 4.04
N PRO A 50 4.21 11.19 4.74
CA PRO A 50 5.63 11.10 4.42
C PRO A 50 6.16 9.71 4.77
N VAL A 51 7.05 9.16 3.96
CA VAL A 51 7.71 7.87 4.16
C VAL A 51 9.21 8.05 3.97
N LEU A 52 9.98 7.56 4.94
CA LEU A 52 11.45 7.50 4.88
C LEU A 52 11.89 6.12 4.43
N LEU A 53 12.53 6.04 3.27
CA LEU A 53 13.13 4.79 2.78
C LEU A 53 14.39 4.42 3.57
N PRO A 54 14.81 3.15 3.54
CA PRO A 54 16.04 2.70 4.19
C PRO A 54 17.32 3.43 3.73
N ASP A 55 17.33 3.96 2.49
CA ASP A 55 18.44 4.73 1.93
C ASP A 55 18.42 6.23 2.31
N GLY A 56 17.44 6.66 3.11
CA GLY A 56 17.25 8.05 3.54
C GLY A 56 16.41 8.89 2.58
N THR A 57 15.94 8.34 1.46
CA THR A 57 15.05 9.05 0.53
C THR A 57 13.68 9.28 1.14
N TYR A 58 13.14 10.48 0.99
CA TYR A 58 11.78 10.81 1.40
C TYR A 58 10.80 10.71 0.23
N LEU A 59 9.64 10.11 0.48
CA LEU A 59 8.51 10.02 -0.44
C LEU A 59 7.22 10.41 0.25
N GLU A 60 6.19 10.73 -0.51
CA GLU A 60 4.86 11.04 0.01
C GLU A 60 3.83 10.08 -0.58
N LEU A 61 3.17 9.32 0.30
CA LEU A 61 2.01 8.51 -0.04
C LEU A 61 0.73 9.34 0.08
N SER A 62 -0.29 8.98 -0.69
CA SER A 62 -1.64 9.50 -0.45
C SER A 62 -2.18 8.96 0.88
N GLN A 63 -3.03 9.71 1.57
CA GLN A 63 -3.61 9.23 2.84
C GLN A 63 -4.61 8.10 2.62
N GLY A 64 -4.51 7.04 3.44
CA GLY A 64 -5.40 5.89 3.41
C GLY A 64 -4.84 4.73 4.25
N GLN A 65 -5.71 3.84 4.75
CA GLN A 65 -5.29 2.76 5.64
C GLN A 65 -4.29 1.79 4.97
N HIS A 66 -4.47 1.52 3.67
CA HIS A 66 -3.51 0.77 2.86
C HIS A 66 -2.11 1.40 2.91
N ASN A 67 -2.01 2.71 2.67
CA ASN A 67 -0.74 3.42 2.63
C ASN A 67 -0.12 3.61 4.03
N VAL A 68 -0.94 3.60 5.09
CA VAL A 68 -0.45 3.50 6.47
C VAL A 68 0.28 2.16 6.69
N ILE A 69 -0.27 1.05 6.18
CA ILE A 69 0.41 -0.25 6.24
C ILE A 69 1.71 -0.22 5.42
N GLN A 70 1.70 0.34 4.20
CA GLN A 70 2.91 0.48 3.39
C GLN A 70 4.00 1.29 4.08
N LYS A 71 3.67 2.44 4.67
CA LYS A 71 4.63 3.21 5.48
C LYS A 71 5.20 2.35 6.61
N ALA A 72 4.34 1.64 7.34
CA ALA A 72 4.78 0.78 8.43
C ALA A 72 5.65 -0.40 7.94
N ILE A 73 5.39 -0.94 6.75
CA ILE A 73 6.27 -1.94 6.14
C ILE A 73 7.68 -1.35 5.95
N ILE A 74 7.76 -0.16 5.36
CA ILE A 74 9.06 0.47 5.05
C ILE A 74 9.80 0.88 6.32
N GLU A 75 9.13 1.52 7.27
CA GLU A 75 9.78 2.17 8.42
C GLU A 75 9.87 1.27 9.66
N GLU A 76 9.00 0.27 9.79
CA GLU A 76 8.95 -0.57 10.99
C GLU A 76 9.30 -2.04 10.69
N PHE A 77 8.72 -2.63 9.63
CA PHE A 77 8.95 -4.04 9.31
C PHE A 77 10.35 -4.28 8.75
N LEU A 78 10.75 -3.57 7.68
CA LEU A 78 12.03 -3.80 7.02
C LEU A 78 13.22 -3.62 7.98
N PRO A 79 13.29 -2.56 8.81
CA PRO A 79 14.41 -2.40 9.74
C PRO A 79 14.50 -3.48 10.83
N ARG A 80 13.38 -4.11 11.19
CA ARG A 80 13.33 -5.16 12.23
C ARG A 80 13.61 -6.55 11.68
N HIS A 81 12.92 -6.92 10.60
CA HIS A 81 12.88 -8.30 10.12
C HIS A 81 13.81 -8.54 8.93
N ALA A 82 14.24 -7.49 8.23
CA ALA A 82 15.17 -7.57 7.12
C ALA A 82 16.09 -6.33 7.07
N PRO A 83 16.89 -6.08 8.12
CA PRO A 83 17.70 -4.86 8.23
C PRO A 83 18.67 -4.72 7.04
N GLY A 84 18.80 -3.49 6.53
CA GLY A 84 19.63 -3.17 5.37
C GLY A 84 18.99 -3.54 4.02
N SER A 85 17.69 -3.85 3.98
CA SER A 85 17.00 -4.11 2.72
C SER A 85 16.87 -2.86 1.85
N GLU A 86 17.07 -3.04 0.55
CA GLU A 86 16.81 -2.04 -0.48
C GLU A 86 15.39 -2.17 -1.00
N VAL A 87 14.60 -1.09 -1.01
CA VAL A 87 13.27 -1.09 -1.63
C VAL A 87 13.42 -1.00 -3.14
N LEU A 88 12.94 -2.01 -3.85
CA LEU A 88 13.03 -2.13 -5.31
C LEU A 88 11.74 -1.71 -6.00
N TYR A 89 10.59 -1.92 -5.36
CA TYR A 89 9.28 -1.54 -5.86
C TYR A 89 8.37 -1.08 -4.73
N LEU A 90 7.61 -0.01 -4.98
CA LEU A 90 6.53 0.48 -4.14
C LEU A 90 5.42 1.05 -5.04
N GLY A 91 4.27 0.38 -5.04
CA GLY A 91 3.07 0.84 -5.77
C GLY A 91 2.05 1.47 -4.82
N ASP A 92 1.43 2.58 -5.19
CA ASP A 92 0.31 3.17 -4.42
C ASP A 92 -1.04 2.61 -4.89
N THR A 93 -2.01 2.54 -3.98
CA THR A 93 -3.45 2.27 -4.19
C THR A 93 -4.05 3.05 -5.37
N SER A 94 -3.51 4.23 -5.70
CA SER A 94 -3.90 5.01 -6.88
C SER A 94 -3.32 4.50 -8.22
N LYS A 95 -2.75 3.29 -8.23
CA LYS A 95 -2.01 2.65 -9.34
C LYS A 95 -0.82 3.49 -9.83
N LYS A 96 -0.28 4.34 -8.97
CA LYS A 96 0.94 5.10 -9.26
C LYS A 96 2.13 4.31 -8.75
N ILE A 97 3.06 4.00 -9.65
CA ILE A 97 4.38 3.52 -9.26
C ILE A 97 5.12 4.69 -8.60
N LEU A 98 5.56 4.52 -7.36
CA LEU A 98 6.37 5.51 -6.65
C LEU A 98 7.85 5.16 -6.71
N ILE A 99 8.17 3.87 -6.70
CA ILE A 99 9.53 3.35 -6.86
C ILE A 99 9.48 2.14 -7.79
N ARG A 100 10.44 2.07 -8.71
CA ARG A 100 10.69 0.88 -9.52
C ARG A 100 12.14 0.88 -10.01
N LYS A 101 12.93 -0.08 -9.52
CA LYS A 101 14.35 -0.27 -9.87
C LYS A 101 14.51 -1.43 -10.87
N ASP A 102 14.02 -1.24 -12.10
CA ASP A 102 13.95 -2.29 -13.13
C ASP A 102 15.29 -2.98 -13.42
N GLU A 103 16.38 -2.23 -13.46
CA GLU A 103 17.73 -2.78 -13.70
C GLU A 103 18.12 -3.78 -12.60
N LYS A 104 17.91 -3.41 -11.33
CA LYS A 104 18.22 -4.27 -10.19
C LYS A 104 17.31 -5.49 -10.16
N ILE A 105 16.01 -5.29 -10.42
CA ILE A 105 15.02 -6.37 -10.45
C ILE A 105 15.40 -7.41 -11.53
N LYS A 106 15.78 -6.95 -12.72
CA LYS A 106 16.26 -7.83 -13.79
C LYS A 106 17.57 -8.54 -13.43
N GLU A 107 18.51 -7.87 -12.76
CA GLU A 107 19.77 -8.45 -12.29
C GLU A 107 19.52 -9.63 -11.33
N LEU A 108 18.51 -9.52 -10.46
CA LEU A 108 18.11 -10.53 -9.49
C LEU A 108 17.34 -11.71 -10.11
N GLY A 109 17.02 -11.65 -11.40
CA GLY A 109 16.42 -12.76 -12.16
C GLY A 109 14.90 -12.73 -12.21
N LEU A 110 14.26 -11.63 -11.78
CA LEU A 110 12.83 -11.44 -11.98
C LEU A 110 12.55 -11.12 -13.46
N PRO A 111 11.46 -11.68 -14.04
CA PRO A 111 11.07 -11.36 -15.40
C PRO A 111 10.64 -9.89 -15.50
N GLY A 112 10.53 -9.39 -16.73
CA GLY A 112 10.04 -8.04 -17.00
C GLY A 112 8.72 -7.82 -16.27
N ILE A 113 8.66 -6.74 -15.50
CA ILE A 113 7.59 -6.49 -14.54
C ILE A 113 6.34 -5.96 -15.28
N GLU A 114 5.33 -6.81 -15.43
CA GLU A 114 3.97 -6.41 -15.74
C GLU A 114 3.21 -6.04 -14.46
N HIS A 115 2.34 -5.04 -14.54
CA HIS A 115 1.75 -4.38 -13.37
C HIS A 115 0.89 -5.30 -12.50
N ASP A 116 0.22 -6.28 -13.10
CA ASP A 116 -0.79 -7.09 -12.43
C ASP A 116 -0.19 -8.22 -11.56
N LEU A 117 1.11 -8.49 -11.70
CA LEU A 117 1.80 -9.57 -10.99
C LEU A 117 2.57 -9.11 -9.75
N LEU A 118 2.75 -7.80 -9.58
CA LEU A 118 3.55 -7.27 -8.47
C LEU A 118 2.76 -7.19 -7.16
N PRO A 119 3.40 -7.45 -6.01
CA PRO A 119 2.85 -7.09 -4.72
C PRO A 119 2.97 -5.58 -4.49
N ASP A 120 2.40 -5.08 -3.40
CA ASP A 120 2.49 -3.68 -3.00
C ASP A 120 3.94 -3.20 -2.78
N VAL A 121 4.79 -4.03 -2.18
CA VAL A 121 6.20 -3.73 -1.90
C VAL A 121 7.11 -4.90 -2.30
N ILE A 122 8.22 -4.59 -2.98
CA ILE A 122 9.35 -5.52 -3.14
C ILE A 122 10.60 -4.91 -2.51
N ALA A 123 11.26 -5.68 -1.65
CA ALA A 123 12.52 -5.31 -1.03
C ALA A 123 13.56 -6.42 -1.16
N TYR A 124 14.83 -6.07 -1.35
CA TYR A 124 15.93 -7.02 -1.45
C TYR A 124 16.87 -6.88 -0.25
N ASN A 125 17.09 -7.98 0.46
CA ASN A 125 18.05 -8.06 1.54
C ASN A 125 19.30 -8.80 1.07
N GLU A 126 20.39 -8.06 0.85
CA GLU A 126 21.63 -8.66 0.36
C GLU A 126 22.28 -9.60 1.38
N VAL A 127 22.22 -9.26 2.67
CA VAL A 127 22.86 -10.04 3.75
C VAL A 127 22.33 -11.47 3.82
N ASN A 128 21.01 -11.64 3.77
CA ASN A 128 20.37 -12.95 3.80
C ASN A 128 20.08 -13.52 2.40
N ASN A 129 20.36 -12.73 1.35
CA ASN A 129 19.98 -13.02 -0.03
C ASN A 129 18.47 -13.34 -0.16
N TRP A 130 17.63 -12.48 0.42
CA TRP A 130 16.17 -12.59 0.37
C TRP A 130 15.55 -11.54 -0.54
N LEU A 131 14.51 -11.94 -1.25
CA LEU A 131 13.63 -11.03 -1.99
C LEU A 131 12.24 -11.07 -1.36
N LEU A 132 11.90 -10.00 -0.65
CA LEU A 132 10.65 -9.89 0.09
C LEU A 132 9.56 -9.36 -0.83
N PHE A 133 8.43 -10.05 -0.86
CA PHE A 133 7.20 -9.69 -1.57
C PHE A 133 6.12 -9.47 -0.51
N ILE A 134 5.69 -8.22 -0.33
CA ILE A 134 4.86 -7.81 0.80
C ILE A 134 3.58 -7.18 0.28
N GLU A 135 2.43 -7.72 0.66
CA GLU A 135 1.10 -7.16 0.39
C GLU A 135 0.59 -6.39 1.61
N ALA A 136 0.14 -5.15 1.41
CA ALA A 136 -0.46 -4.29 2.42
C ALA A 136 -1.98 -4.52 2.46
N VAL A 137 -2.44 -5.42 3.33
CA VAL A 137 -3.82 -5.93 3.28
C VAL A 137 -4.78 -4.99 4.02
N TYR A 138 -5.59 -4.28 3.26
CA TYR A 138 -6.72 -3.48 3.76
C TYR A 138 -8.00 -3.74 2.97
N SER A 139 -8.04 -3.28 1.71
CA SER A 139 -9.09 -3.62 0.73
C SER A 139 -8.59 -4.58 -0.35
N SER A 140 -7.27 -4.76 -0.44
CA SER A 140 -6.59 -5.77 -1.23
C SER A 140 -6.69 -7.14 -0.53
N ASN A 141 -6.55 -8.21 -1.32
CA ASN A 141 -6.50 -9.56 -0.79
C ASN A 141 -5.09 -9.85 -0.23
N PRO A 142 -4.95 -10.72 0.78
CA PRO A 142 -3.64 -11.20 1.22
C PRO A 142 -2.96 -12.07 0.16
N ILE A 143 -1.77 -12.57 0.48
CA ILE A 143 -1.14 -13.66 -0.26
C ILE A 143 -1.94 -14.95 -0.03
N SER A 144 -3.00 -15.09 -0.83
CA SER A 144 -3.84 -16.27 -0.87
C SER A 144 -3.16 -17.44 -1.56
N LYS A 145 -3.72 -18.65 -1.47
CA LYS A 145 -3.15 -19.84 -2.14
C LYS A 145 -2.90 -19.64 -3.64
N LEU A 146 -3.85 -19.04 -4.36
CA LEU A 146 -3.70 -18.77 -5.80
C LEU A 146 -2.64 -17.70 -6.06
N ARG A 147 -2.63 -16.64 -5.24
CA ARG A 147 -1.63 -15.57 -5.36
C ARG A 147 -0.22 -16.09 -5.06
N HIS A 148 -0.08 -16.96 -4.06
CA HIS A 148 1.17 -17.58 -3.70
C HIS A 148 1.73 -18.41 -4.86
N LEU A 149 0.94 -19.31 -5.45
CA LEU A 149 1.35 -20.11 -6.62
C LEU A 149 1.81 -19.24 -7.80
N ASN A 150 1.11 -18.12 -8.05
CA ASN A 150 1.49 -17.19 -9.10
C ASN A 150 2.84 -16.51 -8.79
N LEU A 151 3.07 -16.14 -7.53
CA LEU A 151 4.32 -15.52 -7.09
C LEU A 151 5.48 -16.53 -7.08
N GLU A 152 5.25 -17.80 -6.74
CA GLU A 152 6.25 -18.87 -6.85
C GLU A 152 6.67 -19.07 -8.31
N GLU A 153 5.71 -19.15 -9.23
CA GLU A 153 6.00 -19.27 -10.66
C GLU A 153 6.73 -18.02 -11.20
N PHE A 154 6.35 -16.83 -10.75
CA PHE A 154 7.00 -15.56 -11.09
C PHE A 154 8.45 -15.50 -10.57
N THR A 155 8.73 -16.14 -9.44
CA THR A 155 10.04 -16.13 -8.77
C THR A 155 10.90 -17.36 -9.04
N LYS A 156 10.43 -18.35 -9.81
CA LYS A 156 11.11 -19.63 -10.04
C LYS A 156 12.56 -19.55 -10.52
N ASN A 157 12.92 -18.47 -11.21
CA ASN A 157 14.26 -18.22 -11.76
C ASN A 157 15.03 -17.13 -11.00
N CYS A 158 14.49 -16.64 -9.88
CA CYS A 158 15.16 -15.66 -9.03
C CYS A 158 16.41 -16.27 -8.39
N LYS A 159 17.47 -15.45 -8.30
CA LYS A 159 18.69 -15.84 -7.58
C LYS A 159 18.50 -15.76 -6.06
N PRO A 160 17.84 -14.72 -5.51
CA PRO A 160 17.54 -14.67 -4.08
C PRO A 160 16.35 -15.55 -3.72
N SER A 161 16.30 -16.01 -2.47
CA SER A 161 15.15 -16.77 -1.97
C SER A 161 13.96 -15.84 -1.74
N PRO A 162 12.77 -16.15 -2.29
CA PRO A 162 11.59 -15.33 -2.07
C PRO A 162 11.07 -15.48 -0.63
N VAL A 163 10.55 -14.39 -0.07
CA VAL A 163 9.83 -14.36 1.20
C VAL A 163 8.51 -13.63 0.98
N PHE A 164 7.41 -14.29 1.31
CA PHE A 164 6.05 -13.79 1.05
C PHE A 164 5.41 -13.32 2.34
N VAL A 165 4.95 -12.07 2.39
CA VAL A 165 4.42 -11.46 3.61
C VAL A 165 3.07 -10.79 3.34
N SER A 166 2.06 -11.11 4.16
CA SER A 166 0.81 -10.34 4.23
C SER A 166 0.83 -9.45 5.48
N ALA A 167 0.80 -8.13 5.29
CA ALA A 167 0.85 -7.15 6.37
C ALA A 167 -0.55 -6.60 6.68
N PHE A 168 -0.91 -6.54 7.96
CA PHE A 168 -2.19 -6.01 8.43
C PHE A 168 -1.98 -4.96 9.52
N LEU A 169 -2.96 -4.07 9.70
CA LEU A 169 -2.90 -3.11 10.82
C LEU A 169 -2.92 -3.82 12.19
N ASN A 170 -3.76 -4.84 12.34
CA ASN A 170 -4.01 -5.49 13.64
C ASN A 170 -4.63 -6.90 13.48
N ARG A 171 -4.75 -7.61 14.60
CA ARG A 171 -5.39 -8.93 14.69
C ARG A 171 -6.84 -8.94 14.22
N GLN A 172 -7.57 -7.84 14.38
CA GLN A 172 -8.96 -7.76 13.94
C GLN A 172 -9.04 -7.82 12.40
N ALA A 173 -8.24 -7.00 11.71
CA ALA A 173 -8.12 -7.04 10.26
C ALA A 173 -7.61 -8.41 9.78
N PHE A 174 -6.56 -8.96 10.42
CA PHE A 174 -6.04 -10.29 10.09
C PHE A 174 -7.10 -11.40 10.23
N ARG A 175 -7.95 -11.35 11.26
CA ARG A 175 -8.99 -12.36 11.50
C ARG A 175 -9.96 -12.50 10.33
N GLU A 176 -10.25 -11.42 9.62
CA GLU A 176 -11.17 -11.44 8.47
C GLU A 176 -10.61 -12.27 7.30
N TRP A 177 -9.28 -12.35 7.20
CA TRP A 177 -8.56 -12.95 6.08
C TRP A 177 -7.84 -14.26 6.40
N CYS A 178 -7.84 -14.69 7.67
CA CYS A 178 -6.99 -15.78 8.13
C CYS A 178 -7.21 -17.12 7.41
N LEU A 179 -8.41 -17.36 6.88
CA LEU A 179 -8.76 -18.57 6.15
C LEU A 179 -8.23 -18.58 4.71
N GLU A 180 -7.89 -17.42 4.16
CA GLU A 180 -7.45 -17.29 2.76
C GLU A 180 -5.93 -17.34 2.60
N ILE A 181 -5.20 -16.99 3.65
CA ILE A 181 -3.74 -16.88 3.66
C ILE A 181 -3.11 -18.24 3.37
N SER A 182 -2.15 -18.27 2.44
CA SER A 182 -1.45 -19.48 2.07
C SER A 182 -0.53 -19.97 3.18
N TRP A 183 -0.41 -21.29 3.32
CA TRP A 183 0.76 -21.90 3.96
C TRP A 183 2.05 -21.48 3.25
N GLU A 184 3.16 -21.61 3.96
CA GLU A 184 4.51 -21.22 3.54
C GLU A 184 4.65 -19.72 3.27
N THR A 185 3.87 -18.91 4.00
CA THR A 185 3.94 -17.46 3.98
C THR A 185 3.97 -16.88 5.39
N GLU A 186 4.34 -15.61 5.48
CA GLU A 186 4.44 -14.89 6.74
C GLU A 186 3.30 -13.86 6.86
N VAL A 187 2.88 -13.62 8.10
CA VAL A 187 1.95 -12.54 8.43
C VAL A 187 2.62 -11.61 9.42
N TRP A 188 2.52 -10.31 9.14
CA TRP A 188 3.02 -9.26 10.02
C TRP A 188 1.90 -8.29 10.42
N LEU A 189 1.92 -7.84 11.67
CA LEU A 189 0.91 -6.94 12.22
C LEU A 189 1.56 -5.64 12.67
N VAL A 190 1.08 -4.51 12.18
CA VAL A 190 1.58 -3.18 12.57
C VAL A 190 1.43 -2.97 14.09
N GLU A 191 0.34 -3.45 14.70
CA GLU A 191 0.13 -3.35 16.15
C GLU A 191 1.12 -4.15 17.00
N SER A 192 1.84 -5.11 16.42
CA SER A 192 2.79 -5.99 17.11
C SER A 192 4.07 -6.12 16.26
N PRO A 193 4.80 -5.02 16.05
CA PRO A 193 5.79 -4.91 14.97
C PRO A 193 7.00 -5.83 15.17
N ASP A 194 7.29 -6.24 16.41
CA ASP A 194 8.42 -7.10 16.75
C ASP A 194 8.13 -8.61 16.53
N HIS A 195 6.90 -8.96 16.13
CA HIS A 195 6.46 -10.35 16.01
C HIS A 195 5.99 -10.70 14.59
N LEU A 196 6.16 -11.97 14.22
CA LEU A 196 5.62 -12.56 13.01
C LEU A 196 4.71 -13.75 13.35
N ILE A 197 3.71 -13.96 12.52
CA ILE A 197 2.89 -15.18 12.51
C ILE A 197 3.34 -16.00 11.31
N HIS A 198 3.89 -17.17 11.58
CA HIS A 198 4.38 -18.09 10.55
C HIS A 198 3.26 -19.05 10.14
N PHE A 199 2.79 -18.95 8.90
CA PHE A 199 1.92 -19.98 8.32
C PHE A 199 2.82 -21.09 7.79
N ASP A 200 3.21 -22.00 8.67
CA ASP A 200 4.27 -22.96 8.40
C ASP A 200 3.80 -24.19 7.59
N GLY A 201 4.69 -24.69 6.72
CA GLY A 201 4.57 -26.01 6.09
C GLY A 201 5.31 -27.10 6.87
N SER A 202 6.50 -26.82 7.42
CA SER A 202 7.31 -27.77 8.22
C SER A 202 8.59 -27.19 8.87
N LYS A 203 8.88 -25.88 8.68
CA LYS A 203 10.16 -25.23 8.99
C LYS A 203 10.37 -24.96 10.48
N PHE A 204 9.28 -24.75 11.24
CA PHE A 204 9.34 -24.24 12.61
C PHE A 204 8.47 -25.06 13.56
N PHE A 205 9.07 -26.01 14.27
CA PHE A 205 8.46 -26.67 15.42
C PHE A 205 9.50 -26.86 16.54
N GLY A 206 9.27 -26.23 17.70
CA GLY A 206 10.21 -26.28 18.80
C GLY A 206 9.80 -25.43 20.00
N SER A 207 10.51 -25.58 21.12
CA SER A 207 10.28 -24.81 22.34
C SER A 207 10.88 -23.41 22.24
N TYR A 208 10.10 -22.38 22.56
CA TYR A 208 10.58 -21.00 22.73
C TYR A 208 11.43 -20.79 23.99
N ARG A 209 11.41 -21.74 24.93
CA ARG A 209 12.28 -21.71 26.11
C ARG A 209 13.61 -22.36 25.75
N GLU A 210 14.71 -21.67 26.02
CA GLU A 210 16.04 -22.27 25.99
C GLU A 210 16.10 -23.44 26.97
N ARG A 211 16.74 -24.54 26.56
CA ARG A 211 17.11 -25.59 27.53
C ARG A 211 18.14 -24.97 28.47
N ARG A 212 17.77 -24.85 29.75
CA ARG A 212 18.70 -24.51 30.83
C ARG A 212 19.71 -25.63 31.04
#